data_AF-A0A2T8KSL7-F1
#
_entry.id   AF-A0A2T8KSL7-F1
#
_cell.length_a   1.000
_cell.length_b   1.000
_cell.length_c   1.000
_cell.angle_alpha   90.00
_cell.angle_beta   90.00
_cell.angle_gamma   90.00
#
_symmetry.space_group_name_H-M   'P 1'
#
loop_
_entity.id
_entity.type
_entity.pdbx_description
1 polymer ?
#
loop_
_entity_poly.entity_id
_entity_poly.type
_entity_poly.pdbx_seq_one_letter_code
_entity_poly.pdbx_strand_id
1 'polypeptide(L)'
;MRGESEGTALWRVRKAELANEATMERVRVELGCGDPRKVEDLEVIRSDYEAWVASQFRTLVHLMTPDWFSAKQSFVYPLLTLNSTTTTYEVLIRYNSCNAITAVVITRLRPMRFTDEPAPGYTAFPIGTLQVFTVKVAGIKRGLQWPLDVFGFVAVSDSIDNNRNIIFNRTRNNCQTLTEKDRYFVLTGPTRAVVWPAHVTIEVKLTMKGTTESEDKDLSFLAVPLSSSHAARYSYLFRRYKTSKVSTLEFTFGHIVESVEATIFVRVIDGSWPDSCCGQFAAFSTGVREKGFRTIDSQKIILLDSRGEKVLVTGDGEIELLRHVVSVEKRGTLKVYVKSWDWETSKGKKNVAEDEWVFAPQEAKRSYGRLDTGFCKMEVTVAWSLISYEPVVLNV
;
A
#
# COMPACT_ATOMS: atom_id res chain seq x y z
N MET A 1 -22.71 55.26 7.38
CA MET A 1 -22.74 54.31 6.25
C MET A 1 -21.51 53.43 6.34
N ARG A 2 -21.66 52.13 6.59
CA ARG A 2 -20.55 51.18 6.65
C ARG A 2 -20.57 50.39 5.34
N GLY A 3 -19.53 50.56 4.53
CA GLY A 3 -19.41 49.95 3.21
C GLY A 3 -19.34 48.42 3.28
N GLU A 4 -19.89 47.78 2.26
CA GLU A 4 -19.81 46.34 2.07
C GLU A 4 -18.33 45.91 1.97
N SER A 5 -17.93 44.88 2.71
CA SER A 5 -16.52 44.43 2.69
C SER A 5 -16.20 43.79 1.35
N GLU A 6 -14.98 44.05 0.86
CA GLU A 6 -14.46 43.59 -0.44
C GLU A 6 -14.58 42.07 -0.61
N GLY A 7 -14.46 41.30 0.47
CA GLY A 7 -14.68 39.84 0.47
C GLY A 7 -16.13 39.41 0.22
N THR A 8 -17.10 40.24 0.61
CA THR A 8 -18.53 39.97 0.38
C THR A 8 -18.88 40.24 -1.10
N ALA A 9 -18.29 41.28 -1.69
CA ALA A 9 -18.39 41.55 -3.12
C ALA A 9 -17.72 40.46 -3.96
N LEU A 10 -16.52 40.02 -3.57
CA LEU A 10 -15.78 38.96 -4.28
C LEU A 10 -16.53 37.61 -4.23
N TRP A 11 -17.15 37.28 -3.10
CA TRP A 11 -17.96 36.07 -2.96
C TRP A 11 -19.18 36.09 -3.88
N ARG A 12 -19.85 37.24 -4.04
CA ARG A 12 -20.99 37.35 -4.98
C ARG A 12 -20.54 37.17 -6.43
N VAL A 13 -19.41 37.76 -6.83
CA VAL A 13 -18.86 37.62 -8.19
C VAL A 13 -18.53 36.16 -8.48
N ARG A 14 -17.86 35.47 -7.54
CA ARG A 14 -17.46 34.07 -7.70
C ARG A 14 -18.64 33.10 -7.67
N LYS A 15 -19.67 33.42 -6.89
CA LYS A 15 -20.95 32.70 -6.88
C LYS A 15 -21.71 32.86 -8.21
N ALA A 16 -21.62 34.03 -8.85
CA ALA A 16 -22.20 34.27 -10.17
C ALA A 16 -21.43 33.56 -11.30
N GLU A 17 -20.09 33.45 -11.21
CA GLU A 17 -19.26 32.70 -12.17
C GLU A 17 -19.48 31.19 -12.09
N LEU A 18 -19.68 30.64 -10.88
CA LEU A 18 -20.02 29.23 -10.68
C LEU A 18 -21.46 28.89 -11.10
N ALA A 19 -22.35 29.87 -11.07
CA ALA A 19 -23.73 29.76 -11.56
C ALA A 19 -23.86 30.03 -13.07
N ASN A 20 -22.77 30.35 -13.77
CA ASN A 20 -22.79 30.63 -15.19
C ASN A 20 -23.07 29.33 -15.98
N GLU A 21 -24.20 29.30 -16.70
CA GLU A 21 -24.61 28.18 -17.55
C GLU A 21 -23.50 27.74 -18.53
N ALA A 22 -22.65 28.66 -18.99
CA ALA A 22 -21.54 28.34 -19.88
C ALA A 22 -20.40 27.53 -19.23
N THR A 23 -20.29 27.58 -17.89
CA THR A 23 -19.32 26.76 -17.13
C THR A 23 -19.88 25.36 -16.91
N MET A 24 -21.18 25.27 -16.62
CA MET A 24 -21.88 23.99 -16.46
C MET A 24 -22.00 23.23 -17.79
N GLU A 25 -22.25 23.93 -18.90
CA GLU A 25 -22.33 23.29 -20.22
C GLU A 25 -20.97 22.79 -20.72
N ARG A 26 -19.87 23.48 -20.36
CA ARG A 26 -18.50 22.98 -20.63
C ARG A 26 -18.18 21.69 -19.89
N VAL A 27 -18.55 21.61 -18.61
CA VAL A 27 -18.42 20.38 -17.81
C VAL A 27 -19.33 19.27 -18.35
N ARG A 28 -20.52 19.61 -18.85
CA ARG A 28 -21.47 18.66 -19.45
C ARG A 28 -20.95 18.07 -20.78
N VAL A 29 -20.30 18.89 -21.60
CA VAL A 29 -19.68 18.51 -22.87
C VAL A 29 -18.40 17.69 -22.65
N GLU A 30 -17.54 18.06 -21.68
CA GLU A 30 -16.32 17.30 -21.34
C GLU A 30 -16.61 15.93 -20.73
N LEU A 31 -17.76 15.76 -20.03
CA LEU A 31 -18.17 14.49 -19.42
C LEU A 31 -19.12 13.65 -20.27
N GLY A 32 -19.44 14.08 -21.50
CA GLY A 32 -20.26 13.32 -22.45
C GLY A 32 -21.64 12.89 -21.95
N CYS A 33 -22.25 13.62 -21.00
CA CYS A 33 -23.53 13.24 -20.39
C CYS A 33 -24.70 14.10 -20.90
N GLY A 34 -25.42 13.57 -21.90
CA GLY A 34 -26.69 14.13 -22.37
C GLY A 34 -27.94 13.65 -21.62
N ASP A 35 -27.82 12.88 -20.52
CA ASP A 35 -28.99 12.34 -19.79
C ASP A 35 -29.21 13.08 -18.44
N PRO A 36 -30.32 13.84 -18.29
CA PRO A 36 -30.65 14.59 -17.08
C PRO A 36 -30.78 13.74 -15.80
N ARG A 37 -30.99 12.43 -15.90
CA ARG A 37 -31.17 11.53 -14.74
C ARG A 37 -29.89 11.26 -13.94
N LYS A 38 -28.71 11.61 -14.46
CA LYS A 38 -27.42 11.48 -13.75
C LYS A 38 -27.06 12.68 -12.87
N VAL A 39 -27.88 13.73 -12.88
CA VAL A 39 -27.62 14.97 -12.09
C VAL A 39 -28.03 14.80 -10.63
N GLU A 40 -29.08 14.02 -10.35
CA GLU A 40 -29.50 13.70 -8.97
C GLU A 40 -28.46 12.85 -8.23
N ASP A 41 -27.76 11.95 -8.93
CA ASP A 41 -26.64 11.17 -8.35
C ASP A 41 -25.46 12.07 -7.93
N LEU A 42 -25.24 13.19 -8.61
CA LEU A 42 -24.15 14.13 -8.29
C LEU A 42 -24.45 14.92 -7.00
N GLU A 43 -25.71 15.26 -6.73
CA GLU A 43 -26.09 15.93 -5.48
C GLU A 43 -25.99 14.98 -4.28
N VAL A 44 -26.34 13.70 -4.45
CA VAL A 44 -26.15 12.66 -3.43
C VAL A 44 -24.66 12.43 -3.15
N ILE A 45 -23.83 12.35 -4.19
CA ILE A 45 -22.37 12.24 -4.05
C ILE A 45 -21.78 13.47 -3.32
N ARG A 46 -22.30 14.68 -3.61
CA ARG A 46 -21.88 15.91 -2.92
C ARG A 46 -22.27 15.90 -1.45
N SER A 47 -23.49 15.47 -1.12
CA SER A 47 -23.99 15.42 0.26
C SER A 47 -23.22 14.40 1.12
N ASP A 48 -22.95 13.21 0.58
CA ASP A 48 -22.14 12.18 1.26
C ASP A 48 -20.70 12.67 1.51
N TYR A 49 -20.15 13.44 0.57
CA TYR A 49 -18.83 14.05 0.69
C TYR A 49 -18.78 15.18 1.75
N GLU A 50 -19.79 16.06 1.78
CA GLU A 50 -19.90 17.12 2.79
C GLU A 50 -20.11 16.56 4.20
N ALA A 51 -20.93 15.53 4.35
CA ALA A 51 -21.12 14.82 5.62
C ALA A 51 -19.84 14.12 6.09
N TRP A 52 -19.06 13.56 5.16
CA TRP A 52 -17.76 12.97 5.47
C TRP A 52 -16.75 14.02 5.93
N VAL A 53 -16.66 15.17 5.24
CA VAL A 53 -15.81 16.32 5.64
C VAL A 53 -16.16 16.79 7.04
N ALA A 54 -17.44 16.99 7.35
CA ALA A 54 -17.89 17.40 8.67
C ALA A 54 -17.51 16.40 9.78
N SER A 55 -17.42 15.10 9.47
CA SER A 55 -16.97 14.06 10.42
C SER A 55 -15.48 14.14 10.75
N GLN A 56 -14.65 14.54 9.77
CA GLN A 56 -13.20 14.70 9.96
C GLN A 56 -12.89 15.92 10.85
N PHE A 57 -13.63 17.02 10.67
CA PHE A 57 -13.49 18.22 11.51
C PHE A 57 -13.85 17.99 12.99
N ARG A 58 -14.90 17.20 13.29
CA ARG A 58 -15.26 16.86 14.69
C ARG A 58 -14.18 16.06 15.41
N THR A 59 -13.38 15.31 14.67
CA THR A 59 -12.30 14.47 15.21
C THR A 59 -11.03 15.29 15.44
N LEU A 60 -10.79 16.32 14.63
CA LEU A 60 -9.62 17.21 14.74
C LEU A 60 -9.73 18.21 15.92
N VAL A 61 -10.95 18.72 16.19
CA VAL A 61 -11.18 19.76 17.22
C VAL A 61 -10.99 19.24 18.66
N HIS A 62 -11.10 17.93 18.89
CA HIS A 62 -10.87 17.34 20.22
C HIS A 62 -9.40 17.09 20.58
N LEU A 63 -8.45 17.31 19.65
CA LEU A 63 -7.03 16.93 19.82
C LEU A 63 -6.05 18.11 19.84
N MET A 64 -6.51 19.37 19.84
CA MET A 64 -5.62 20.53 19.82
C MET A 64 -5.64 21.28 21.16
N THR A 65 -4.52 21.23 21.89
CA THR A 65 -4.20 22.16 22.99
C THR A 65 -3.23 23.27 22.51
N PRO A 66 -3.17 24.43 23.18
CA PRO A 66 -2.63 25.68 22.59
C PRO A 66 -1.10 25.80 22.44
N ASP A 67 -0.29 24.85 22.90
CA ASP A 67 1.14 25.10 23.14
C ASP A 67 2.10 24.82 21.97
N TRP A 68 1.59 24.61 20.75
CA TRP A 68 2.44 24.28 19.59
C TRP A 68 3.14 25.51 18.94
N PHE A 69 2.87 26.73 19.40
CA PHE A 69 3.39 27.94 18.72
C PHE A 69 4.82 28.35 19.08
N SER A 70 5.53 27.63 19.95
CA SER A 70 6.86 28.03 20.41
C SER A 70 7.91 26.93 20.24
N ALA A 71 8.39 26.74 19.01
CA ALA A 71 9.80 26.42 18.74
C ALA A 71 10.11 26.40 17.24
N LYS A 72 11.05 27.26 16.85
CA LYS A 72 11.82 27.31 15.59
C LYS A 72 11.18 27.99 14.38
N GLN A 73 11.20 29.32 14.45
CA GLN A 73 11.58 30.21 13.34
C GLN A 73 13.06 30.03 13.01
N SER A 74 13.42 29.67 11.76
CA SER A 74 14.44 30.34 10.93
C SER A 74 14.73 29.53 9.64
N PHE A 75 14.84 30.26 8.51
CA PHE A 75 15.12 29.86 7.12
C PHE A 75 13.90 29.34 6.30
N VAL A 76 13.37 29.95 5.23
CA VAL A 76 13.61 31.16 4.41
C VAL A 76 12.24 31.56 3.78
N TYR A 77 11.89 32.86 3.76
CA TYR A 77 10.82 33.50 2.95
C TYR A 77 11.48 34.26 1.76
N PRO A 78 10.81 34.74 0.66
CA PRO A 78 9.42 35.27 0.64
C PRO A 78 8.55 35.11 -0.65
N LEU A 79 7.21 35.03 -0.49
CA LEU A 79 6.19 35.85 -1.19
C LEU A 79 4.73 35.56 -0.70
N LEU A 80 4.23 36.51 0.11
CA LEU A 80 2.84 37.00 0.34
C LEU A 80 1.73 36.02 0.80
N THR A 81 1.52 35.74 2.11
CA THR A 81 0.65 36.44 3.11
C THR A 81 -0.69 36.98 2.55
N LEU A 82 -1.91 36.57 2.96
CA LEU A 82 -2.42 36.13 4.28
C LEU A 82 -3.68 35.21 4.23
N ASN A 83 -3.67 34.24 5.15
CA ASN A 83 -4.76 33.76 6.04
C ASN A 83 -6.04 33.08 5.49
N SER A 84 -5.94 31.77 5.25
CA SER A 84 -6.73 30.75 5.98
C SER A 84 -6.12 29.36 5.72
N THR A 85 -5.17 28.98 6.58
CA THR A 85 -4.10 28.00 6.32
C THR A 85 -4.49 26.51 6.40
N THR A 86 -5.77 26.17 6.46
CA THR A 86 -6.19 24.75 6.48
C THR A 86 -7.04 24.38 5.26
N THR A 87 -7.84 25.32 4.77
CA THR A 87 -8.81 25.06 3.69
C THR A 87 -8.16 25.03 2.31
N THR A 88 -7.13 25.84 2.06
CA THR A 88 -6.47 25.91 0.74
C THR A 88 -5.52 24.73 0.49
N TYR A 89 -4.81 24.24 1.51
CA TYR A 89 -3.95 23.06 1.39
C TYR A 89 -4.77 21.78 1.19
N GLU A 90 -5.88 21.60 1.93
CA GLU A 90 -6.74 20.43 1.74
C GLU A 90 -7.52 20.46 0.42
N VAL A 91 -7.96 21.63 -0.06
CA VAL A 91 -8.65 21.74 -1.36
C VAL A 91 -7.68 21.51 -2.52
N LEU A 92 -6.42 21.96 -2.43
CA LEU A 92 -5.41 21.68 -3.47
C LEU A 92 -4.99 20.21 -3.47
N ILE A 93 -4.84 19.58 -2.29
CA ILE A 93 -4.63 18.13 -2.16
C ILE A 93 -5.80 17.37 -2.79
N ARG A 94 -7.05 17.79 -2.56
CA ARG A 94 -8.23 17.10 -3.10
C ARG A 94 -8.52 17.38 -4.57
N TYR A 95 -8.23 18.58 -5.07
CA TYR A 95 -8.33 18.88 -6.51
C TYR A 95 -7.31 18.05 -7.30
N ASN A 96 -6.10 17.86 -6.75
CA ASN A 96 -5.15 16.89 -7.28
C ASN A 96 -5.58 15.44 -7.03
N SER A 97 -6.28 15.11 -5.93
CA SER A 97 -6.77 13.74 -5.68
C SER A 97 -7.90 13.31 -6.63
N CYS A 98 -8.77 14.24 -7.05
CA CYS A 98 -9.82 13.94 -8.04
C CYS A 98 -9.25 13.84 -9.47
N ASN A 99 -8.22 14.61 -9.82
CA ASN A 99 -7.50 14.50 -11.10
C ASN A 99 -6.40 13.41 -11.11
N ALA A 100 -5.96 12.90 -9.96
CA ALA A 100 -4.94 11.84 -9.85
C ALA A 100 -5.52 10.42 -10.02
N ILE A 101 -6.84 10.27 -10.11
CA ILE A 101 -7.45 8.97 -10.43
C ILE A 101 -7.31 8.66 -11.94
N THR A 102 -7.07 9.68 -12.78
CA THR A 102 -6.94 9.55 -14.24
C THR A 102 -5.49 9.47 -14.76
N ALA A 103 -4.48 9.88 -13.99
CA ALA A 103 -3.07 9.65 -14.31
C ALA A 103 -2.44 8.66 -13.32
N VAL A 104 -2.40 7.38 -13.67
CA VAL A 104 -1.76 6.34 -12.84
C VAL A 104 -0.24 6.53 -12.87
N VAL A 105 0.31 7.26 -11.91
CA VAL A 105 1.77 7.36 -11.75
C VAL A 105 2.20 6.29 -10.74
N ILE A 106 2.84 5.24 -11.26
CA ILE A 106 3.49 4.19 -10.45
C ILE A 106 4.85 4.73 -10.02
N THR A 107 5.27 4.40 -8.79
CA THR A 107 6.59 4.79 -8.29
C THR A 107 7.67 4.31 -9.24
N ARG A 108 8.60 5.20 -9.61
CA ARG A 108 9.78 4.85 -10.41
C ARG A 108 10.97 4.44 -9.52
N LEU A 109 10.81 4.61 -8.21
CA LEU A 109 11.82 4.23 -7.24
C LEU A 109 11.89 2.70 -7.18
N ARG A 110 13.08 2.18 -7.48
CA ARG A 110 13.39 0.75 -7.38
C ARG A 110 13.75 0.39 -5.93
N PRO A 111 13.67 -0.89 -5.55
CA PRO A 111 14.29 -1.36 -4.32
C PRO A 111 15.83 -1.38 -4.47
N MET A 112 16.55 -1.72 -3.39
CA MET A 112 18.00 -1.92 -3.36
C MET A 112 18.84 -0.68 -3.70
N ARG A 113 18.27 0.52 -3.59
CA ARG A 113 18.89 1.77 -4.06
C ARG A 113 20.26 2.03 -3.47
N PHE A 114 20.49 1.58 -2.24
CA PHE A 114 21.74 1.78 -1.51
C PHE A 114 22.38 0.45 -1.09
N THR A 115 22.09 -0.63 -1.83
CA THR A 115 22.69 -1.94 -1.55
C THR A 115 24.15 -1.98 -1.97
N ASP A 116 24.45 -1.62 -3.21
CA ASP A 116 25.79 -1.70 -3.78
C ASP A 116 26.58 -0.41 -3.58
N GLU A 117 25.91 0.71 -3.80
CA GLU A 117 26.47 2.04 -3.64
C GLU A 117 25.91 2.68 -2.37
N PRO A 118 26.77 3.22 -1.49
CA PRO A 118 26.28 3.90 -0.30
C PRO A 118 25.47 5.14 -0.66
N ALA A 119 24.49 5.48 0.17
CA ALA A 119 23.73 6.70 -0.01
C ALA A 119 24.64 7.95 0.03
N PRO A 120 24.41 8.96 -0.82
CA PRO A 120 25.17 10.21 -0.76
C PRO A 120 24.95 10.91 0.60
N GLY A 121 26.00 10.96 1.43
CA GLY A 121 25.95 11.63 2.74
C GLY A 121 24.93 11.00 3.71
N TYR A 122 24.17 11.84 4.42
CA TYR A 122 23.17 11.42 5.41
C TYR A 122 21.74 11.32 4.83
N THR A 123 21.60 11.14 3.51
CA THR A 123 20.29 11.18 2.82
C THR A 123 19.46 9.91 3.01
N ALA A 124 20.07 8.80 3.43
CA ALA A 124 19.38 7.56 3.74
C ALA A 124 19.79 7.06 5.13
N PHE A 125 18.83 6.54 5.87
CA PHE A 125 19.03 6.01 7.22
C PHE A 125 17.86 5.08 7.58
N PRO A 126 17.98 4.24 8.62
CA PRO A 126 16.88 3.41 9.08
C PRO A 126 15.68 4.29 9.49
N ILE A 127 14.52 4.09 8.88
CA ILE A 127 13.32 4.94 9.07
C ILE A 127 12.07 4.09 9.33
N GLY A 128 11.04 4.70 9.90
CA GLY A 128 9.74 4.05 10.08
C GLY A 128 9.11 3.66 8.73
N THR A 129 8.73 2.40 8.58
CA THR A 129 8.07 1.89 7.37
C THR A 129 6.74 1.19 7.68
N LEU A 130 5.88 1.11 6.66
CA LEU A 130 4.64 0.35 6.68
C LEU A 130 4.82 -0.98 5.93
N GLN A 131 4.86 -2.09 6.67
CA GLN A 131 4.82 -3.42 6.09
C GLN A 131 3.37 -3.85 5.83
N VAL A 132 3.04 -4.20 4.59
CA VAL A 132 1.74 -4.80 4.25
C VAL A 132 1.85 -6.33 4.30
N PHE A 133 1.18 -6.95 5.27
CA PHE A 133 1.18 -8.40 5.41
C PHE A 133 0.09 -9.05 4.58
N THR A 134 -1.17 -8.62 4.76
CA THR A 134 -2.32 -9.22 4.09
C THR A 134 -3.34 -8.15 3.73
N VAL A 135 -4.01 -8.37 2.60
CA VAL A 135 -5.28 -7.72 2.25
C VAL A 135 -6.30 -8.83 2.03
N LYS A 136 -7.47 -8.73 2.64
CA LYS A 136 -8.56 -9.70 2.43
C LYS A 136 -9.92 -9.02 2.36
N VAL A 137 -10.86 -9.67 1.69
CA VAL A 137 -12.28 -9.31 1.78
C VAL A 137 -12.86 -9.95 3.05
N ALA A 138 -13.00 -9.15 4.10
CA ALA A 138 -13.50 -9.60 5.40
C ALA A 138 -15.02 -9.88 5.38
N GLY A 139 -15.77 -9.14 4.56
CA GLY A 139 -17.21 -9.32 4.43
C GLY A 139 -17.75 -8.79 3.11
N ILE A 140 -18.89 -9.33 2.72
CA ILE A 140 -19.68 -8.93 1.55
C ILE A 140 -21.12 -8.62 1.98
N LYS A 141 -21.80 -7.76 1.23
CA LYS A 141 -23.15 -7.26 1.55
C LYS A 141 -24.03 -7.29 0.30
N ARG A 142 -25.31 -6.92 0.45
CA ARG A 142 -26.27 -6.71 -0.65
C ARG A 142 -26.44 -7.93 -1.58
N GLY A 143 -26.45 -9.12 -1.00
CA GLY A 143 -26.74 -10.36 -1.74
C GLY A 143 -25.58 -10.91 -2.57
N LEU A 144 -24.39 -10.31 -2.54
CA LEU A 144 -23.19 -10.91 -3.13
C LEU A 144 -22.95 -12.31 -2.53
N GLN A 145 -22.55 -13.25 -3.37
CA GLN A 145 -22.23 -14.62 -3.00
C GLN A 145 -20.80 -14.97 -3.43
N TRP A 146 -20.16 -15.83 -2.66
CA TRP A 146 -18.89 -16.44 -3.07
C TRP A 146 -19.14 -17.51 -4.14
N PRO A 147 -18.17 -17.78 -5.04
CA PRO A 147 -16.88 -17.10 -5.19
C PRO A 147 -16.98 -15.75 -5.92
N LEU A 148 -15.95 -14.92 -5.79
CA LEU A 148 -15.83 -13.63 -6.48
C LEU A 148 -14.60 -13.60 -7.36
N ASP A 149 -14.78 -13.33 -8.65
CA ASP A 149 -13.67 -13.03 -9.55
C ASP A 149 -13.34 -11.55 -9.47
N VAL A 150 -12.20 -11.21 -8.87
CA VAL A 150 -11.83 -9.83 -8.55
C VAL A 150 -10.60 -9.40 -9.33
N PHE A 151 -10.66 -8.21 -9.93
CA PHE A 151 -9.54 -7.55 -10.59
C PHE A 151 -9.44 -6.07 -10.17
N GLY A 152 -8.40 -5.39 -10.62
CA GLY A 152 -8.07 -4.03 -10.24
C GLY A 152 -6.80 -3.98 -9.38
N PHE A 153 -6.68 -2.96 -8.53
CA PHE A 153 -5.46 -2.73 -7.75
C PHE A 153 -5.70 -2.33 -6.30
N VAL A 154 -4.68 -2.60 -5.49
CA VAL A 154 -4.43 -2.00 -4.18
C VAL A 154 -3.03 -1.42 -4.23
N ALA A 155 -2.88 -0.15 -3.87
CA ALA A 155 -1.61 0.55 -3.84
C ALA A 155 -1.45 1.33 -2.54
N VAL A 156 -0.21 1.62 -2.18
CA VAL A 156 0.11 2.57 -1.11
C VAL A 156 0.99 3.67 -1.68
N SER A 157 0.62 4.91 -1.43
CA SER A 157 1.35 6.09 -1.87
C SER A 157 1.94 6.75 -0.63
N ASP A 158 3.26 6.85 -0.57
CA ASP A 158 3.97 7.51 0.53
C ASP A 158 4.51 8.88 0.12
N SER A 159 5.05 9.60 1.10
CA SER A 159 5.47 10.99 0.92
C SER A 159 6.75 11.18 0.11
N ILE A 160 7.42 10.12 -0.33
CA ILE A 160 8.69 10.28 -1.08
C ILE A 160 8.41 10.82 -2.48
N ASP A 161 7.49 10.18 -3.20
CA ASP A 161 7.13 10.55 -4.57
C ASP A 161 5.62 10.66 -4.79
N ASN A 162 4.80 10.38 -3.78
CA ASN A 162 3.32 10.35 -3.84
C ASN A 162 2.76 9.44 -4.94
N ASN A 163 3.60 8.57 -5.49
CA ASN A 163 3.23 7.66 -6.55
C ASN A 163 2.80 6.32 -5.96
N ARG A 164 2.01 5.59 -6.74
CA ARG A 164 1.49 4.28 -6.32
C ARG A 164 2.61 3.26 -6.22
N ASN A 165 2.87 2.80 -5.01
CA ASN A 165 3.59 1.56 -4.76
C ASN A 165 2.56 0.41 -4.77
N ILE A 166 2.53 -0.34 -5.87
CA ILE A 166 1.52 -1.37 -6.11
C ILE A 166 1.70 -2.51 -5.12
N ILE A 167 0.62 -2.90 -4.44
CA ILE A 167 0.58 -4.03 -3.50
C ILE A 167 -0.11 -5.25 -4.11
N PHE A 168 -1.20 -4.99 -4.85
CA PHE A 168 -1.95 -5.97 -5.63
C PHE A 168 -2.33 -5.32 -6.95
N ASN A 169 -2.21 -6.04 -8.06
CA ASN A 169 -2.70 -5.60 -9.35
C ASN A 169 -3.04 -6.81 -10.22
N ARG A 170 -4.26 -6.84 -10.74
CA ARG A 170 -4.75 -7.87 -11.67
C ARG A 170 -5.62 -7.21 -12.73
N THR A 171 -5.47 -7.62 -13.98
CA THR A 171 -6.34 -7.20 -15.08
C THR A 171 -7.61 -8.05 -15.10
N ARG A 172 -8.64 -7.62 -15.83
CA ARG A 172 -9.89 -8.37 -15.99
C ARG A 172 -9.68 -9.79 -16.56
N ASN A 173 -8.71 -9.95 -17.46
CA ASN A 173 -8.37 -11.23 -18.09
C ASN A 173 -7.56 -12.15 -17.18
N ASN A 174 -7.00 -11.61 -16.09
CA ASN A 174 -6.22 -12.33 -15.10
C ASN A 174 -6.75 -12.02 -13.69
N CYS A 175 -8.08 -12.08 -13.51
CA CYS A 175 -8.71 -11.84 -12.21
C CYS A 175 -8.32 -12.94 -11.20
N GLN A 176 -8.37 -12.61 -9.91
CA GLN A 176 -8.21 -13.59 -8.85
C GLN A 176 -9.58 -14.02 -8.33
N THR A 177 -9.85 -15.33 -8.30
CA THR A 177 -11.03 -15.90 -7.65
C THR A 177 -10.83 -15.95 -6.14
N LEU A 178 -11.72 -15.30 -5.39
CA LEU A 178 -11.80 -15.38 -3.94
C LEU A 178 -12.97 -16.29 -3.55
N THR A 179 -12.75 -17.16 -2.58
CA THR A 179 -13.78 -18.09 -2.09
C THR A 179 -14.12 -17.78 -0.65
N GLU A 180 -15.19 -18.39 -0.14
CA GLU A 180 -15.54 -18.23 1.27
C GLU A 180 -14.42 -18.70 2.22
N LYS A 181 -13.65 -19.72 1.81
CA LYS A 181 -12.55 -20.29 2.59
C LYS A 181 -11.23 -19.54 2.39
N ASP A 182 -11.00 -18.97 1.21
CA ASP A 182 -9.81 -18.18 0.89
C ASP A 182 -10.19 -16.81 0.31
N ARG A 183 -10.15 -15.81 1.18
CA ARG A 183 -10.56 -14.42 0.88
C ARG A 183 -9.35 -13.48 0.73
N TYR A 184 -8.14 -14.03 0.70
CA TYR A 184 -6.91 -13.25 0.73
C TYR A 184 -6.42 -12.96 -0.68
N PHE A 185 -6.06 -11.71 -0.95
CA PHE A 185 -5.41 -11.33 -2.20
C PHE A 185 -3.98 -11.87 -2.24
N VAL A 186 -3.57 -12.37 -3.40
CA VAL A 186 -2.18 -12.71 -3.68
C VAL A 186 -1.44 -11.43 -3.99
N LEU A 187 -0.77 -10.90 -2.96
CA LEU A 187 -0.03 -9.64 -3.06
C LEU A 187 1.24 -9.85 -3.89
N THR A 188 1.57 -8.89 -4.75
CA THR A 188 2.76 -8.89 -5.61
C THR A 188 3.74 -7.77 -5.27
N GLY A 189 3.36 -6.89 -4.35
CA GLY A 189 4.22 -5.82 -3.87
C GLY A 189 4.31 -5.73 -2.35
N PRO A 190 5.01 -4.71 -1.83
CA PRO A 190 5.39 -3.52 -2.56
C PRO A 190 6.61 -3.71 -3.49
N THR A 191 6.82 -2.76 -4.41
CA THR A 191 8.02 -2.68 -5.27
C THR A 191 9.25 -2.19 -4.50
N ARG A 192 9.03 -1.40 -3.45
CA ARG A 192 10.05 -0.89 -2.50
C ARG A 192 9.43 -0.74 -1.11
N ALA A 193 10.24 -0.58 -0.07
CA ALA A 193 9.73 -0.28 1.26
C ALA A 193 8.84 0.97 1.25
N VAL A 194 7.70 0.90 1.95
CA VAL A 194 6.75 2.01 2.08
C VAL A 194 7.16 2.85 3.27
N VAL A 195 7.55 4.10 3.03
CA VAL A 195 8.04 5.01 4.06
C VAL A 195 6.87 5.61 4.81
N TRP A 196 6.87 5.51 6.15
CA TRP A 196 5.73 5.95 6.97
C TRP A 196 6.11 6.73 8.24
N PRO A 197 6.92 7.81 8.14
CA PRO A 197 7.20 8.68 9.28
C PRO A 197 6.01 9.57 9.64
N ALA A 198 5.19 10.00 8.66
CA ALA A 198 4.07 10.91 8.87
C ALA A 198 2.74 10.34 8.36
N HIS A 199 2.59 10.23 7.04
CA HIS A 199 1.36 9.76 6.42
C HIS A 199 1.63 8.94 5.16
N VAL A 200 0.72 8.01 4.88
CA VAL A 200 0.59 7.33 3.58
C VAL A 200 -0.88 7.27 3.19
N THR A 201 -1.16 7.11 1.91
CA THR A 201 -2.51 6.90 1.39
C THR A 201 -2.61 5.50 0.81
N ILE A 202 -3.57 4.71 1.29
CA ILE A 202 -3.94 3.44 0.65
C ILE A 202 -4.99 3.74 -0.41
N GLU A 203 -4.72 3.36 -1.64
CA GLU A 203 -5.63 3.49 -2.76
C GLU A 203 -6.12 2.10 -3.19
N VAL A 204 -7.43 1.98 -3.38
CA VAL A 204 -8.09 0.73 -3.75
C VAL A 204 -9.07 1.02 -4.88
N LYS A 205 -8.93 0.27 -5.97
CA LYS A 205 -9.95 0.14 -7.01
C LYS A 205 -10.05 -1.33 -7.36
N LEU A 206 -11.05 -2.00 -6.80
CA LEU A 206 -11.32 -3.42 -7.02
C LEU A 206 -12.70 -3.57 -7.64
N THR A 207 -12.77 -4.40 -8.67
CA THR A 207 -13.96 -4.65 -9.47
C THR A 207 -14.22 -6.15 -9.53
N MET A 208 -15.48 -6.54 -9.35
CA MET A 208 -15.93 -7.89 -9.60
C MET A 208 -16.21 -8.06 -11.09
N LYS A 209 -15.67 -9.12 -11.66
CA LYS A 209 -15.86 -9.49 -13.06
C LYS A 209 -17.28 -10.01 -13.27
N GLY A 210 -18.00 -9.39 -14.19
CA GLY A 210 -19.25 -9.91 -14.76
C GLY A 210 -18.98 -10.79 -15.98
N THR A 211 -20.04 -11.32 -16.60
CA THR A 211 -19.90 -12.11 -17.84
C THR A 211 -19.28 -11.24 -18.93
N THR A 212 -19.73 -9.99 -19.00
CA THR A 212 -19.27 -8.94 -19.91
C THR A 212 -18.72 -7.74 -19.15
N GLU A 213 -17.96 -6.87 -19.81
CA GLU A 213 -17.41 -5.65 -19.17
C GLU A 213 -18.52 -4.72 -18.65
N SER A 214 -19.66 -4.65 -19.34
CA SER A 214 -20.84 -3.89 -18.89
C SER A 214 -21.50 -4.44 -17.62
N GLU A 215 -21.24 -5.70 -17.28
CA GLU A 215 -21.74 -6.35 -16.06
C GLU A 215 -20.75 -6.28 -14.90
N ASP A 216 -19.54 -5.73 -15.12
CA ASP A 216 -18.55 -5.57 -14.06
C ASP A 216 -19.09 -4.61 -12.98
N LYS A 217 -18.83 -4.95 -11.71
CA LYS A 217 -19.36 -4.20 -10.55
C LYS A 217 -18.26 -3.78 -9.62
N ASP A 218 -18.29 -2.54 -9.17
CA ASP A 218 -17.33 -2.05 -8.18
C ASP A 218 -17.46 -2.85 -6.88
N LEU A 219 -16.36 -3.52 -6.50
CA LEU A 219 -16.26 -4.22 -5.23
C LEU A 219 -15.85 -3.24 -4.12
N SER A 220 -14.78 -2.48 -4.35
CA SER A 220 -14.25 -1.49 -3.43
C SER A 220 -13.57 -0.35 -4.20
N PHE A 221 -13.92 0.88 -3.86
CA PHE A 221 -13.28 2.08 -4.38
C PHE A 221 -13.02 3.04 -3.22
N LEU A 222 -11.75 3.18 -2.80
CA LEU A 222 -11.38 3.85 -1.56
C LEU A 222 -10.00 4.53 -1.68
N ALA A 223 -9.88 5.72 -1.12
CA ALA A 223 -8.60 6.36 -0.80
C ALA A 223 -8.58 6.63 0.71
N VAL A 224 -7.58 6.08 1.41
CA VAL A 224 -7.57 6.03 2.87
C VAL A 224 -6.24 6.58 3.39
N PRO A 225 -6.23 7.77 4.00
CA PRO A 225 -5.04 8.25 4.69
C PRO A 225 -4.79 7.41 5.94
N LEU A 226 -3.53 7.07 6.16
CA LEU A 226 -3.00 6.50 7.39
C LEU A 226 -1.94 7.43 7.95
N SER A 227 -2.19 7.97 9.13
CA SER A 227 -1.18 8.72 9.89
C SER A 227 -0.40 7.78 10.81
N SER A 228 0.91 8.02 10.87
CA SER A 228 1.78 7.42 11.86
C SER A 228 1.66 8.19 13.17
N SER A 229 1.75 7.46 14.29
CA SER A 229 2.04 8.10 15.56
C SER A 229 3.55 8.32 15.66
N HIS A 230 4.01 9.57 15.60
CA HIS A 230 5.43 9.93 15.79
C HIS A 230 6.03 9.44 17.12
N ALA A 231 5.19 8.94 18.04
CA ALA A 231 5.60 8.41 19.34
C ALA A 231 5.89 6.89 19.35
N ALA A 232 5.74 6.17 18.22
CA ALA A 232 5.98 4.73 18.18
C ALA A 232 7.48 4.42 18.36
N ARG A 233 7.84 3.85 19.51
CA ARG A 233 9.22 3.43 19.83
C ARG A 233 9.51 1.98 19.49
N TYR A 234 8.48 1.21 19.16
CA TYR A 234 8.56 -0.24 18.93
C TYR A 234 7.74 -0.60 17.71
N SER A 235 8.17 -1.64 16.99
CA SER A 235 7.39 -2.19 15.89
C SER A 235 6.12 -2.86 16.40
N TYR A 236 5.01 -2.68 15.71
CA TYR A 236 3.73 -3.27 16.11
C TYR A 236 2.83 -3.63 14.93
N LEU A 237 2.05 -4.68 15.15
CA LEU A 237 1.00 -5.13 14.25
C LEU A 237 -0.31 -4.39 14.53
N PHE A 238 -0.98 -3.93 13.47
CA PHE A 238 -2.32 -3.37 13.57
C PHE A 238 -3.18 -3.76 12.36
N ARG A 239 -4.50 -3.71 12.55
CA ARG A 239 -5.48 -3.98 11.50
C ARG A 239 -6.30 -2.75 11.18
N ARG A 240 -6.70 -2.63 9.93
CA ARG A 240 -7.61 -1.59 9.45
C ARG A 240 -8.73 -2.23 8.65
N TYR A 241 -9.95 -1.83 8.98
CA TYR A 241 -11.16 -2.26 8.30
C TYR A 241 -11.70 -1.07 7.50
N LYS A 242 -12.00 -1.30 6.23
CA LYS A 242 -12.57 -0.28 5.36
C LYS A 242 -13.74 -0.85 4.58
N THR A 243 -14.90 -0.27 4.80
CA THR A 243 -16.17 -0.74 4.24
C THR A 243 -16.57 0.16 3.08
N SER A 244 -16.77 -0.45 1.92
CA SER A 244 -17.42 0.16 0.74
C SER A 244 -18.91 -0.25 0.71
N LYS A 245 -19.61 0.11 -0.37
CA LYS A 245 -21.06 -0.17 -0.54
C LYS A 245 -21.41 -1.66 -0.42
N VAL A 246 -20.57 -2.54 -0.95
CA VAL A 246 -20.84 -3.99 -1.10
C VAL A 246 -19.83 -4.90 -0.40
N SER A 247 -18.73 -4.37 0.11
CA SER A 247 -17.65 -5.15 0.70
C SER A 247 -16.98 -4.45 1.87
N THR A 248 -16.30 -5.22 2.71
CA THR A 248 -15.39 -4.73 3.74
C THR A 248 -14.02 -5.37 3.53
N LEU A 249 -13.01 -4.53 3.33
CA LEU A 249 -11.61 -4.95 3.27
C LEU A 249 -11.00 -4.90 4.67
N GLU A 250 -10.24 -5.94 5.01
CA GLU A 250 -9.35 -5.97 6.16
C GLU A 250 -7.90 -5.94 5.66
N PHE A 251 -7.16 -4.98 6.19
CA PHE A 251 -5.72 -4.87 6.00
C PHE A 251 -5.02 -5.23 7.30
N THR A 252 -3.96 -6.03 7.19
CA THR A 252 -3.03 -6.30 8.29
C THR A 252 -1.70 -5.66 7.97
N PHE A 253 -1.29 -4.73 8.82
CA PHE A 253 -0.10 -3.91 8.66
C PHE A 253 0.86 -4.06 9.85
N GLY A 254 2.14 -3.81 9.60
CA GLY A 254 3.14 -3.57 10.62
C GLY A 254 3.71 -2.16 10.49
N HIS A 255 3.77 -1.41 11.58
CA HIS A 255 4.70 -0.30 11.66
C HIS A 255 6.04 -0.89 12.08
N ILE A 256 7.07 -0.74 11.24
CA ILE A 256 8.42 -1.21 11.52
C ILE A 256 9.29 0.00 11.83
N VAL A 257 9.75 0.12 13.08
CA VAL A 257 10.63 1.23 13.50
C VAL A 257 12.07 0.96 13.05
N GLU A 258 12.86 2.03 12.85
CA GLU A 258 14.27 1.95 12.46
C GLU A 258 14.52 0.88 11.37
N SER A 259 13.72 0.92 10.31
CA SER A 259 13.65 -0.16 9.33
C SER A 259 14.65 0.03 8.20
N VAL A 260 15.21 -1.09 7.75
CA VAL A 260 15.94 -1.24 6.49
C VAL A 260 15.08 -2.04 5.50
N GLU A 261 15.30 -1.81 4.20
CA GLU A 261 14.69 -2.59 3.13
C GLU A 261 15.50 -3.88 2.89
N ALA A 262 14.81 -5.01 2.86
CA ALA A 262 15.36 -6.30 2.45
C ALA A 262 14.69 -6.76 1.15
N THR A 263 15.47 -6.96 0.11
CA THR A 263 15.00 -7.54 -1.16
C THR A 263 15.53 -8.96 -1.29
N ILE A 264 14.61 -9.92 -1.40
CA ILE A 264 14.90 -11.36 -1.30
C ILE A 264 14.87 -11.98 -2.68
N PHE A 265 15.89 -12.80 -2.97
CA PHE A 265 16.00 -13.66 -4.13
C PHE A 265 16.29 -15.08 -3.68
N VAL A 266 15.80 -16.07 -4.41
CA VAL A 266 16.04 -17.49 -4.13
C VAL A 266 16.43 -18.19 -5.42
N ARG A 267 17.56 -18.88 -5.40
CA ARG A 267 18.09 -19.61 -6.56
C ARG A 267 18.37 -21.06 -6.20
N VAL A 268 17.94 -21.98 -7.04
CA VAL A 268 18.31 -23.40 -6.98
C VAL A 268 19.78 -23.54 -7.34
N ILE A 269 20.55 -24.16 -6.44
CA ILE A 269 22.00 -24.37 -6.62
C ILE A 269 22.38 -25.85 -6.74
N ASP A 270 21.51 -26.75 -6.30
CA ASP A 270 21.68 -28.21 -6.39
C ASP A 270 20.32 -28.90 -6.33
N GLY A 271 20.17 -30.00 -7.07
CA GLY A 271 18.89 -30.70 -7.25
C GLY A 271 17.88 -29.96 -8.13
N SER A 272 16.60 -30.28 -7.98
CA SER A 272 15.50 -29.70 -8.78
C SER A 272 14.20 -29.68 -7.99
N TRP A 273 13.37 -28.67 -8.20
CA TRP A 273 12.03 -28.65 -7.62
C TRP A 273 11.09 -29.62 -8.38
N PRO A 274 10.52 -30.65 -7.73
CA PRO A 274 9.67 -31.64 -8.40
C PRO A 274 8.34 -31.06 -8.89
N ASP A 275 7.88 -31.52 -10.04
CA ASP A 275 6.60 -31.09 -10.65
C ASP A 275 5.38 -31.48 -9.80
N SER A 276 5.49 -32.55 -9.01
CA SER A 276 4.45 -33.01 -8.08
C SER A 276 4.41 -32.24 -6.77
N CYS A 277 5.39 -31.38 -6.49
CA CYS A 277 5.50 -30.67 -5.23
C CYS A 277 5.02 -29.22 -5.35
N CYS A 278 4.02 -28.87 -4.56
CA CYS A 278 3.68 -27.48 -4.27
C CYS A 278 4.74 -26.88 -3.33
N GLY A 279 4.91 -25.56 -3.40
CA GLY A 279 5.78 -24.79 -2.53
C GLY A 279 5.15 -23.50 -2.01
N GLN A 280 5.57 -23.10 -0.81
CA GLN A 280 5.35 -21.77 -0.25
C GLN A 280 6.66 -21.22 0.28
N PHE A 281 7.00 -20.00 -0.13
CA PHE A 281 8.12 -19.23 0.40
C PHE A 281 7.57 -18.05 1.19
N ALA A 282 8.13 -17.83 2.37
CA ALA A 282 7.71 -16.77 3.26
C ALA A 282 8.87 -16.10 3.96
N ALA A 283 8.64 -14.85 4.37
CA ALA A 283 9.51 -14.12 5.26
C ALA A 283 8.80 -13.80 6.58
N PHE A 284 9.59 -13.70 7.65
CA PHE A 284 9.17 -13.20 8.94
C PHE A 284 10.19 -12.16 9.40
N SER A 285 9.72 -10.95 9.71
CA SER A 285 10.53 -9.91 10.34
C SER A 285 10.23 -9.89 11.82
N THR A 286 11.26 -9.90 12.66
CA THR A 286 11.11 -9.67 14.11
C THR A 286 11.41 -8.22 14.46
N GLY A 287 10.84 -7.75 15.56
CA GLY A 287 11.13 -6.44 16.14
C GLY A 287 11.57 -6.55 17.59
N VAL A 288 12.06 -5.45 18.17
CA VAL A 288 12.36 -5.43 19.61
C VAL A 288 11.08 -5.71 20.40
N ARG A 289 11.14 -6.72 21.25
CA ARG A 289 10.00 -7.15 22.06
C ARG A 289 9.77 -6.20 23.22
N GLU A 290 8.56 -5.67 23.33
CA GLU A 290 8.12 -4.89 24.48
C GLU A 290 6.77 -5.39 24.99
N LYS A 291 6.59 -5.37 26.31
CA LYS A 291 5.32 -5.73 26.96
C LYS A 291 4.22 -4.76 26.54
N GLY A 292 3.07 -5.29 26.11
CA GLY A 292 1.87 -4.50 25.81
C GLY A 292 1.64 -4.19 24.32
N PHE A 293 2.57 -4.53 23.43
CA PHE A 293 2.41 -4.36 21.97
C PHE A 293 2.18 -5.70 21.27
N ARG A 294 1.33 -5.71 20.24
CA ARG A 294 1.20 -6.89 19.36
C ARG A 294 2.45 -6.98 18.50
N THR A 295 3.22 -8.04 18.73
CA THR A 295 4.45 -8.33 17.97
C THR A 295 4.17 -8.59 16.48
N ILE A 296 5.16 -8.28 15.66
CA ILE A 296 5.23 -8.63 14.24
C ILE A 296 5.86 -10.02 13.99
N ASP A 297 6.54 -10.59 15.00
CA ASP A 297 7.45 -11.75 14.87
C ASP A 297 6.80 -12.99 14.24
N SER A 298 5.50 -13.19 14.46
CA SER A 298 4.75 -14.36 13.99
C SER A 298 3.99 -14.09 12.68
N GLN A 299 4.06 -12.87 12.15
CA GLN A 299 3.28 -12.50 10.99
C GLN A 299 4.02 -12.88 9.70
N LYS A 300 3.44 -13.84 8.98
CA LYS A 300 3.98 -14.35 7.73
C LYS A 300 3.81 -13.33 6.59
N ILE A 301 4.89 -13.06 5.88
CA ILE A 301 4.90 -12.34 4.60
C ILE A 301 5.06 -13.39 3.51
N ILE A 302 4.01 -13.64 2.74
CA ILE A 302 4.06 -14.59 1.62
C ILE A 302 4.88 -13.98 0.50
N LEU A 303 6.00 -14.62 0.15
CA LEU A 303 6.84 -14.25 -0.99
C LEU A 303 6.35 -14.97 -2.25
N LEU A 304 5.99 -16.25 -2.10
CA LEU A 304 5.39 -17.09 -3.13
C LEU A 304 4.46 -18.10 -2.46
N ASP A 305 3.29 -18.35 -3.06
CA ASP A 305 2.44 -19.49 -2.74
C ASP A 305 1.96 -20.07 -4.06
N SER A 306 2.43 -21.28 -4.36
CA SER A 306 2.09 -22.00 -5.59
C SER A 306 0.62 -22.42 -5.68
N ARG A 307 -0.11 -22.45 -4.55
CA ARG A 307 -1.56 -22.69 -4.50
C ARG A 307 -2.06 -23.95 -5.22
N GLY A 308 -1.23 -24.99 -5.30
CA GLY A 308 -1.59 -26.23 -6.01
C GLY A 308 -0.96 -26.35 -7.40
N GLU A 309 -0.25 -25.32 -7.85
CA GLU A 309 0.52 -25.32 -9.08
C GLU A 309 1.99 -25.68 -8.80
N LYS A 310 2.75 -25.88 -9.88
CA LYS A 310 4.20 -26.09 -9.79
C LYS A 310 4.90 -24.77 -9.41
N VAL A 311 5.96 -24.86 -8.60
CA VAL A 311 6.87 -23.73 -8.38
C VAL A 311 7.65 -23.44 -9.66
N LEU A 312 7.54 -22.20 -10.16
CA LEU A 312 8.25 -21.77 -11.36
C LEU A 312 9.71 -21.48 -11.04
N VAL A 313 10.59 -22.14 -11.79
CA VAL A 313 12.04 -21.98 -11.73
C VAL A 313 12.52 -21.59 -13.12
N THR A 314 13.22 -20.48 -13.22
CA THR A 314 13.76 -19.95 -14.48
C THR A 314 14.93 -20.80 -15.01
N GLY A 315 15.35 -20.55 -16.25
CA GLY A 315 16.47 -21.26 -16.86
C GLY A 315 17.82 -21.06 -16.15
N ASP A 316 17.99 -19.98 -15.39
CA ASP A 316 19.16 -19.71 -14.54
C ASP A 316 18.98 -20.17 -13.09
N GLY A 317 17.89 -20.91 -12.80
CA GLY A 317 17.61 -21.52 -11.51
C GLY A 317 16.94 -20.59 -10.49
N GLU A 318 16.54 -19.37 -10.86
CA GLU A 318 15.84 -18.46 -9.95
C GLU A 318 14.40 -18.92 -9.74
N ILE A 319 13.95 -18.88 -8.48
CA ILE A 319 12.55 -19.14 -8.12
C ILE A 319 11.77 -17.85 -8.32
N GLU A 320 10.72 -17.89 -9.15
CA GLU A 320 9.89 -16.72 -9.42
C GLU A 320 9.02 -16.38 -8.20
N LEU A 321 9.54 -15.52 -7.32
CA LEU A 321 8.77 -14.97 -6.22
C LEU A 321 7.75 -13.94 -6.74
N LEU A 322 6.59 -13.88 -6.08
CA LEU A 322 5.60 -12.84 -6.36
C LEU A 322 5.91 -11.55 -5.61
N ARG A 323 6.59 -11.64 -4.46
CA ARG A 323 7.03 -10.52 -3.63
C ARG A 323 8.48 -10.72 -3.22
N HIS A 324 9.24 -9.63 -3.33
CA HIS A 324 10.66 -9.63 -2.97
C HIS A 324 10.98 -8.72 -1.79
N VAL A 325 10.20 -7.64 -1.59
CA VAL A 325 10.55 -6.58 -0.64
C VAL A 325 9.87 -6.76 0.72
N VAL A 326 10.68 -6.68 1.76
CA VAL A 326 10.31 -6.77 3.17
C VAL A 326 10.96 -5.64 3.96
N SER A 327 10.17 -4.97 4.80
CA SER A 327 10.68 -4.05 5.82
C SER A 327 11.17 -4.84 7.04
N VAL A 328 12.42 -4.61 7.44
CA VAL A 328 13.04 -5.30 8.59
C VAL A 328 13.54 -4.26 9.58
N GLU A 329 13.24 -4.44 10.86
CA GLU A 329 13.77 -3.58 11.93
C GLU A 329 15.28 -3.84 12.08
N LYS A 330 16.10 -2.79 12.10
CA LYS A 330 17.57 -2.90 12.18
C LYS A 330 18.08 -3.76 13.35
N ARG A 331 17.34 -3.76 14.46
CA ARG A 331 17.69 -4.50 15.70
C ARG A 331 16.98 -5.86 15.80
N GLY A 332 16.17 -6.21 14.80
CA GLY A 332 15.46 -7.48 14.72
C GLY A 332 16.23 -8.51 13.89
N THR A 333 15.48 -9.40 13.26
CA THR A 333 15.97 -10.44 12.35
C THR A 333 15.02 -10.62 11.19
N LEU A 334 15.56 -11.10 10.06
CA LEU A 334 14.77 -11.59 8.94
C LEU A 334 14.92 -13.10 8.86
N LYS A 335 13.81 -13.82 8.93
CA LYS A 335 13.77 -15.25 8.66
C LYS A 335 13.15 -15.48 7.29
N VAL A 336 13.79 -16.29 6.45
CA VAL A 336 13.24 -16.80 5.19
C VAL A 336 12.95 -18.27 5.37
N TYR A 337 11.74 -18.70 5.00
CA TYR A 337 11.21 -20.03 5.24
C TYR A 337 10.67 -20.62 3.94
N VAL A 338 10.93 -21.90 3.71
CA VAL A 338 10.35 -22.69 2.63
C VAL A 338 9.56 -23.86 3.19
N LYS A 339 8.44 -24.16 2.55
CA LYS A 339 7.64 -25.34 2.80
C LYS A 339 7.22 -25.99 1.49
N SER A 340 7.34 -27.30 1.41
CA SER A 340 6.82 -28.09 0.29
C SER A 340 5.83 -29.17 0.75
N TRP A 341 4.90 -29.52 -0.15
CA TRP A 341 3.95 -30.61 0.05
C TRP A 341 3.53 -31.18 -1.31
N ASP A 342 3.17 -32.46 -1.32
CA ASP A 342 2.68 -33.14 -2.52
C ASP A 342 1.23 -32.72 -2.83
N TRP A 343 0.92 -32.51 -4.11
CA TRP A 343 -0.42 -32.15 -4.56
C TRP A 343 -1.42 -33.33 -4.55
N GLU A 344 -0.94 -34.58 -4.70
CA GLU A 344 -1.80 -35.77 -4.84
C GLU A 344 -2.41 -36.24 -3.51
N THR A 345 -1.77 -35.94 -2.38
CA THR A 345 -2.28 -36.27 -1.03
C THR A 345 -3.35 -35.29 -0.55
N SER A 346 -4.38 -35.13 -1.38
CA SER A 346 -5.55 -34.27 -1.21
C SER A 346 -6.45 -34.61 0.00
N LYS A 347 -6.09 -35.61 0.82
CA LYS A 347 -6.77 -35.95 2.09
C LYS A 347 -5.93 -35.74 3.35
N GLY A 348 -4.71 -35.22 3.22
CA GLY A 348 -3.89 -34.79 4.33
C GLY A 348 -2.62 -34.17 3.78
N LYS A 349 -2.47 -32.85 3.93
CA LYS A 349 -1.25 -32.10 3.59
C LYS A 349 -0.09 -32.64 4.43
N LYS A 350 0.50 -33.77 4.02
CA LYS A 350 1.70 -34.29 4.67
C LYS A 350 2.84 -33.42 4.17
N ASN A 351 3.42 -32.64 5.08
CA ASN A 351 4.61 -31.84 4.76
C ASN A 351 5.67 -32.79 4.21
N VAL A 352 6.22 -32.46 3.04
CA VAL A 352 7.28 -33.24 2.41
C VAL A 352 8.63 -32.73 2.92
N ALA A 353 8.80 -31.40 2.98
CA ALA A 353 9.97 -30.77 3.58
C ALA A 353 9.68 -29.33 4.02
N GLU A 354 10.43 -28.87 5.02
CA GLU A 354 10.48 -27.48 5.44
C GLU A 354 11.89 -27.13 5.92
N ASP A 355 12.30 -25.88 5.68
CA ASP A 355 13.57 -25.36 6.16
C ASP A 355 13.50 -23.83 6.33
N GLU A 356 14.40 -23.27 7.13
CA GLU A 356 14.49 -21.84 7.38
C GLU A 356 15.93 -21.35 7.52
N TRP A 357 16.14 -20.09 7.12
CA TRP A 357 17.39 -19.39 7.35
C TRP A 357 17.14 -18.02 7.99
N VAL A 358 17.98 -17.64 8.95
CA VAL A 358 17.87 -16.38 9.69
C VAL A 358 19.03 -15.47 9.33
N PHE A 359 18.70 -14.22 9.00
CA PHE A 359 19.64 -13.17 8.67
C PHE A 359 19.62 -12.08 9.74
N ALA A 360 20.82 -11.59 10.08
CA ALA A 360 20.98 -10.32 10.76
C ALA A 360 20.77 -9.17 9.75
N PRO A 361 19.94 -8.17 10.07
CA PRO A 361 19.73 -7.01 9.20
C PRO A 361 21.04 -6.24 8.98
N GLN A 362 21.22 -5.72 7.77
CA GLN A 362 22.31 -4.82 7.43
C GLN A 362 21.76 -3.55 6.79
N GLU A 363 22.59 -2.51 6.70
CA GLU A 363 22.21 -1.23 6.08
C GLU A 363 22.50 -1.21 4.57
N ALA A 364 23.42 -2.06 4.11
CA ALA A 364 23.83 -2.18 2.72
C ALA A 364 24.36 -3.60 2.45
N LYS A 365 24.77 -3.86 1.21
CA LYS A 365 25.36 -5.11 0.73
C LYS A 365 24.38 -6.29 0.72
N ARG A 366 24.90 -7.45 0.31
CA ARG A 366 24.16 -8.71 0.22
C ARG A 366 24.58 -9.68 1.31
N SER A 367 23.59 -10.35 1.88
CA SER A 367 23.78 -11.53 2.72
C SER A 367 23.31 -12.77 1.98
N TYR A 368 23.95 -13.90 2.28
CA TYR A 368 23.67 -15.19 1.65
C TYR A 368 23.28 -16.22 2.72
N GLY A 369 22.29 -17.03 2.41
CA GLY A 369 21.79 -18.11 3.25
C GLY A 369 21.46 -19.33 2.42
N ARG A 370 21.19 -20.46 3.07
CA ARG A 370 20.87 -21.72 2.39
C ARG A 370 19.59 -22.31 2.93
N LEU A 371 18.80 -22.89 2.04
CA LEU A 371 17.63 -23.69 2.36
C LEU A 371 17.77 -25.06 1.69
N ASP A 372 17.44 -26.12 2.41
CA ASP A 372 17.51 -27.50 1.92
C ASP A 372 16.19 -28.23 2.18
N THR A 373 15.52 -28.60 1.09
CA THR A 373 14.27 -29.38 1.14
C THR A 373 14.50 -30.88 0.99
N GLY A 374 15.76 -31.33 1.01
CA GLY A 374 16.18 -32.71 0.78
C GLY A 374 16.28 -33.09 -0.71
N PHE A 375 15.40 -32.54 -1.56
CA PHE A 375 15.42 -32.75 -3.01
C PHE A 375 15.97 -31.54 -3.80
N CYS A 376 15.98 -30.36 -3.17
CA CYS A 376 16.42 -29.12 -3.78
C CYS A 376 17.11 -28.25 -2.72
N LYS A 377 18.36 -27.87 -3.01
CA LYS A 377 19.12 -26.89 -2.24
C LYS A 377 19.05 -25.55 -2.94
N MET A 378 18.80 -24.51 -2.16
CA MET A 378 18.60 -23.17 -2.63
C MET A 378 19.53 -22.21 -1.89
N GLU A 379 20.10 -21.26 -2.61
CA GLU A 379 20.72 -20.09 -2.03
C GLU A 379 19.68 -18.97 -1.92
N VAL A 380 19.61 -18.37 -0.74
CA VAL A 380 18.81 -17.17 -0.49
C VAL A 380 19.75 -15.98 -0.47
N THR A 381 19.54 -15.02 -1.36
CA THR A 381 20.25 -13.75 -1.36
C THR A 381 19.33 -12.67 -0.81
N VAL A 382 19.80 -11.93 0.18
CA VAL A 382 19.11 -10.74 0.71
C VAL A 382 19.96 -9.51 0.41
N ALA A 383 19.45 -8.64 -0.46
CA ALA A 383 20.00 -7.33 -0.72
C ALA A 383 19.43 -6.32 0.28
N TRP A 384 20.29 -5.79 1.15
CA TRP A 384 19.94 -4.82 2.17
C TRP A 384 20.11 -3.41 1.63
N SER A 385 19.18 -2.53 1.93
CA SER A 385 19.27 -1.11 1.55
C SER A 385 18.70 -0.23 2.64
N LEU A 386 19.41 0.87 2.90
CA LEU A 386 18.82 2.02 3.58
C LEU A 386 17.66 2.58 2.76
N ILE A 387 16.88 3.45 3.41
CA ILE A 387 15.73 4.10 2.81
C ILE A 387 15.95 5.61 2.90
N SER A 388 15.74 6.32 1.80
CA SER A 388 15.85 7.77 1.75
C SER A 388 14.46 8.40 1.81
N TYR A 389 14.30 9.37 2.70
CA TYR A 389 13.07 10.17 2.80
C TYR A 389 12.96 11.19 1.66
N GLU A 390 14.09 11.60 1.09
CA GLU A 390 14.13 12.52 -0.05
C GLU A 390 14.19 11.72 -1.37
N PRO A 391 13.54 12.20 -2.43
CA PRO A 391 13.72 11.64 -3.76
C PRO A 391 15.14 11.96 -4.26
N VAL A 392 16.14 11.19 -3.81
CA VAL A 392 17.49 11.29 -4.36
C VAL A 392 17.42 10.81 -5.82
N VAL A 393 17.52 11.73 -6.78
CA VAL A 393 17.71 11.31 -8.18
C VAL A 393 19.13 10.77 -8.25
N LEU A 394 19.27 9.44 -8.39
CA LEU A 394 20.56 8.86 -8.74
C LEU A 394 20.83 9.32 -10.17
N ASN A 395 21.91 10.07 -10.37
CA ASN A 395 22.39 10.40 -11.71
C ASN A 395 22.90 9.09 -12.33
N VAL A 396 22.05 8.42 -13.09
CA VAL A 396 22.42 7.25 -13.91
C VAL A 396 22.88 7.75 -15.27
#